data_AF-A0A6B3CRU6-F1
#
_entry.id   AF-A0A6B3CRU6-F1
#
_cell.length_a   1.000
_cell.length_b   1.000
_cell.length_c   1.000
_cell.angle_alpha   90.00
_cell.angle_beta   90.00
_cell.angle_gamma   90.00
#
_symmetry.space_group_name_H-M   'P 1'
#
loop_
_entity.id
_entity.type
_entity.pdbx_description
1 polymer ?
#
loop_
_entity_poly.entity_id
_entity_poly.type
_entity_poly.pdbx_seq_one_letter_code
_entity_poly.pdbx_strand_id
1 'polypeptide(L)'
;GQDPMQMYCGAGPDTLTTERTTTGARVEVRYSPGCEAGWARMWGTRVGDRLEMTAGGPTRRAQTEDEVDTESYVYTVMTAARPG
;
A
#
# COMPACT_ATOMS: atom_id res chain seq x y z
N GLY A 1 -11.45 4.39 3.39
CA GLY A 1 -10.19 4.62 4.11
C GLY A 1 -9.77 6.04 3.80
N GLN A 2 -8.97 6.67 4.68
CA GLN A 2 -8.40 7.98 4.39
C GLN A 2 -7.08 7.82 3.63
N ASP A 3 -6.70 8.80 2.82
CA ASP A 3 -5.49 8.75 2.02
C ASP A 3 -4.26 9.11 2.87
N PRO A 4 -3.19 8.28 2.88
CA PRO A 4 -2.02 8.54 3.71
C PRO A 4 -1.26 9.82 3.33
N MET A 5 -1.31 10.24 2.07
CA MET A 5 -0.66 11.48 1.62
C MET A 5 -1.48 12.71 2.01
N GLN A 6 -2.81 12.65 1.88
CA GLN A 6 -3.67 13.77 2.31
C GLN A 6 -3.64 13.98 3.82
N MET A 7 -3.52 12.91 4.58
CA MET A 7 -3.42 12.95 6.05
C MET A 7 -2.01 13.22 6.56
N TYR A 8 -1.03 13.41 5.67
CA TYR A 8 0.39 13.54 6.00
C TYR A 8 0.98 12.34 6.77
N CYS A 9 0.26 11.22 6.87
CA CYS A 9 0.72 9.98 7.48
C CYS A 9 1.85 9.32 6.69
N GLY A 10 1.99 9.66 5.40
CA GLY A 10 3.07 9.21 4.52
C GLY A 10 4.45 9.80 4.81
N ALA A 11 4.58 10.75 5.73
CA ALA A 11 5.87 11.31 6.13
C ALA A 11 6.50 10.50 7.28
N GLY A 12 7.61 9.82 7.01
CA GLY A 12 8.31 8.99 7.99
C GLY A 12 7.63 7.66 8.39
N PRO A 13 7.00 6.90 7.48
CA PRO A 13 6.42 5.62 7.83
C PRO A 13 7.47 4.53 8.00
N ASP A 14 7.22 3.63 8.94
CA ASP A 14 7.96 2.39 9.11
C ASP A 14 7.64 1.44 7.97
N THR A 15 8.67 0.81 7.42
CA THR A 15 8.51 -0.32 6.50
C THR A 15 8.36 -1.59 7.32
N LEU A 16 7.16 -2.17 7.33
CA LEU A 16 6.90 -3.43 8.04
C LEU A 16 7.44 -4.63 7.27
N THR A 17 7.21 -4.66 5.95
CA THR A 17 7.75 -5.70 5.08
C THR A 17 7.91 -5.19 3.65
N THR A 18 8.81 -5.84 2.90
CA THR A 18 8.98 -5.68 1.47
C THR A 18 8.98 -7.06 0.83
N GLU A 19 8.00 -7.32 -0.01
CA GLU A 19 7.81 -8.59 -0.71
C GLU A 19 7.94 -8.38 -2.22
N ARG A 20 8.26 -9.45 -2.94
CA ARG A 20 8.26 -9.45 -4.40
C ARG A 20 7.25 -10.46 -4.91
N THR A 21 6.35 -10.02 -5.79
CA THR A 21 5.36 -10.89 -6.40
C THR A 21 5.99 -11.81 -7.44
N THR A 22 5.28 -12.86 -7.81
CA THR A 22 5.65 -13.75 -8.91
C THR A 22 5.69 -13.02 -10.26
N THR A 23 4.92 -11.96 -10.43
CA THR A 23 4.98 -11.09 -11.62
C THR A 23 6.24 -10.21 -11.62
N GLY A 24 6.97 -10.14 -10.50
CA GLY A 24 8.19 -9.35 -10.35
C GLY A 24 7.97 -7.96 -9.75
N ALA A 25 6.71 -7.58 -9.51
CA ALA A 25 6.33 -6.35 -8.82
C ALA A 25 6.85 -6.37 -7.39
N ARG A 26 7.26 -5.22 -6.88
CA ARG A 26 7.69 -5.09 -5.49
C ARG A 26 6.56 -4.47 -4.70
N VAL A 27 6.18 -5.11 -3.60
CA VAL A 27 5.13 -4.68 -2.68
C VAL A 27 5.79 -4.31 -1.36
N GLU A 28 5.40 -3.19 -0.80
CA GLU A 28 5.90 -2.73 0.48
C GLU A 28 4.76 -2.30 1.38
N VAL A 29 4.75 -2.84 2.60
CA VAL A 29 3.77 -2.48 3.62
C VAL A 29 4.38 -1.42 4.52
N ARG A 30 3.69 -0.29 4.60
CA ARG A 30 4.05 0.89 5.39
C ARG A 30 3.10 1.03 6.56
N TYR A 31 3.63 1.43 7.70
CA TYR A 31 2.89 1.74 8.90
C TYR A 31 3.30 3.11 9.43
N SER A 32 2.31 3.92 9.79
CA SER A 32 2.56 5.21 10.45
C SER A 32 2.07 5.12 11.89
N PRO A 33 2.98 5.10 12.88
CA PRO A 33 2.59 5.06 14.28
C PRO A 33 1.82 6.30 14.71
N GLY A 34 2.09 7.48 14.10
CA GLY A 34 1.36 8.71 14.40
C GLY A 34 -0.12 8.68 13.98
N CYS A 35 -0.46 7.86 12.99
CA CYS A 35 -1.83 7.71 12.49
C CYS A 35 -2.46 6.36 12.84
N GLU A 36 -1.73 5.48 13.55
CA GLU A 36 -2.12 4.09 13.86
C GLU A 36 -2.71 3.38 12.62
N ALA A 37 -2.08 3.60 11.48
CA ALA A 37 -2.60 3.22 10.18
C ALA A 37 -1.52 2.63 9.31
N GLY A 38 -1.88 1.56 8.60
CA GLY A 38 -1.05 0.91 7.62
C GLY A 38 -1.62 1.07 6.21
N TRP A 39 -0.73 1.08 5.22
CA TRP A 39 -1.08 0.96 3.82
C TRP A 39 0.01 0.19 3.08
N ALA A 40 -0.33 -0.38 1.93
CA ALA A 40 0.62 -1.06 1.08
C ALA A 40 0.81 -0.24 -0.20
N ARG A 41 2.03 -0.24 -0.71
CA ARG A 41 2.37 0.30 -2.03
C ARG A 41 3.01 -0.78 -2.89
N MET A 42 2.79 -0.71 -4.19
CA MET A 42 3.46 -1.60 -5.14
C MET A 42 3.94 -0.83 -6.37
N TRP A 43 5.07 -1.27 -6.94
CA TRP A 43 5.68 -0.66 -8.12
C TRP A 43 6.38 -1.70 -8.99
N GLY A 44 6.63 -1.34 -10.26
CA GLY A 44 7.05 -2.31 -11.26
C GLY A 44 5.97 -3.35 -11.53
N THR A 45 4.71 -2.90 -11.46
CA THR A 45 3.52 -3.73 -11.68
C THR A 45 3.23 -3.83 -13.17
N ARG A 46 2.34 -4.74 -13.55
CA ARG A 46 1.77 -4.80 -14.91
C ARG A 46 0.29 -4.49 -14.87
N VAL A 47 -0.26 -4.01 -15.98
CA VAL A 47 -1.70 -3.80 -16.14
C VAL A 47 -2.45 -5.08 -15.77
N GLY A 48 -3.40 -4.97 -14.85
CA GLY A 48 -4.14 -6.10 -14.28
C GLY A 48 -3.60 -6.65 -12.95
N ASP A 49 -2.43 -6.21 -12.48
CA ASP A 49 -1.96 -6.54 -11.13
C ASP A 49 -2.90 -5.93 -10.08
N ARG A 50 -3.14 -6.69 -9.00
CA ARG A 50 -4.00 -6.29 -7.88
C ARG A 50 -3.25 -6.44 -6.56
N LEU A 51 -3.26 -5.37 -5.78
CA LEU A 51 -2.79 -5.33 -4.41
C LEU A 51 -3.98 -5.35 -3.47
N GLU A 52 -4.00 -6.30 -2.54
CA GLU A 52 -5.00 -6.36 -1.47
C GLU A 52 -4.28 -6.34 -0.13
N MET A 53 -4.66 -5.42 0.74
CA MET A 53 -4.11 -5.28 2.08
C MET A 53 -5.23 -5.41 3.11
N THR A 54 -5.01 -6.27 4.09
CA THR A 54 -5.89 -6.42 5.24
C THR A 54 -5.06 -6.25 6.50
N ALA A 55 -5.40 -5.27 7.34
CA ALA A 55 -4.82 -5.12 8.67
C ALA A 55 -5.94 -4.80 9.64
N GLY A 56 -6.36 -5.79 10.44
CA GLY A 56 -7.34 -5.64 11.53
C GLY A 56 -8.73 -5.10 11.17
N GLY A 57 -9.05 -4.93 9.89
CA GLY A 57 -10.24 -4.22 9.41
C GLY A 57 -10.56 -4.51 7.95
N PRO A 58 -11.30 -3.63 7.24
CA PRO A 58 -11.71 -3.87 5.86
C PRO A 58 -10.52 -3.99 4.90
N THR A 59 -10.54 -5.00 4.05
CA THR A 59 -9.56 -5.17 2.98
C THR A 59 -9.55 -3.95 2.06
N ARG A 60 -8.38 -3.35 1.88
CA ARG A 60 -8.13 -2.26 0.94
C ARG A 60 -7.51 -2.83 -0.32
N ARG A 61 -7.92 -2.31 -1.46
CA ARG A 61 -7.51 -2.81 -2.77
C ARG A 61 -6.97 -1.66 -3.60
N ALA A 62 -5.90 -1.93 -4.33
CA ALA A 62 -5.36 -1.08 -5.38
C ALA A 62 -5.15 -1.96 -6.61
N GLN A 63 -5.44 -1.43 -7.79
CA GLN A 63 -5.26 -2.13 -9.05
C GLN A 63 -4.39 -1.27 -9.94
N THR A 64 -3.54 -1.93 -10.74
CA THR A 64 -2.82 -1.29 -11.83
C THR A 64 -3.73 -1.32 -13.03
N GLU A 65 -4.36 -0.20 -13.35
CA GLU A 65 -5.37 -0.12 -14.41
C GLU A 65 -4.74 0.25 -15.75
N ASP A 66 -3.69 1.07 -15.74
CA ASP A 66 -3.06 1.61 -16.95
C ASP A 66 -1.52 1.56 -16.91
N GLU A 67 -0.87 1.82 -18.04
CA GLU A 67 0.60 1.88 -18.14
C GLU A 67 1.20 2.95 -17.19
N VAL A 68 0.47 4.03 -16.93
CA VAL A 68 0.88 5.07 -15.96
C VAL A 68 1.09 4.48 -14.56
N ASP A 69 0.23 3.55 -14.14
CA ASP A 69 0.34 2.84 -12.87
C ASP A 69 1.52 1.85 -12.84
N THR A 70 1.91 1.34 -14.02
CA THR A 70 3.06 0.43 -14.15
C THR A 70 4.39 1.17 -14.04
N GLU A 71 4.46 2.39 -14.61
CA GLU A 71 5.62 3.27 -14.52
C GLU A 71 5.71 3.97 -13.16
N SER A 72 4.55 4.19 -12.54
CA SER A 72 4.43 4.75 -11.19
C SER A 72 4.33 3.66 -10.12
N TYR A 73 3.97 4.07 -8.91
CA TYR A 73 3.58 3.15 -7.84
C TYR A 73 2.10 3.34 -7.56
N VAL A 74 1.40 2.23 -7.32
CA VAL A 74 0.04 2.29 -6.79
C VAL A 74 0.07 1.96 -5.30
N TYR A 75 -0.90 2.48 -4.57
CA TYR A 75 -0.98 2.28 -3.13
C TYR A 75 -2.44 2.13 -2.70
N THR A 76 -2.64 1.37 -1.63
CA THR A 76 -3.97 1.26 -1.01
C THR A 76 -4.24 2.50 -0.16
N VAL A 77 -5.50 2.88 -0.02
CA VAL A 77 -5.91 3.81 1.05
C VAL A 77 -5.54 3.24 2.42
N MET A 78 -5.41 4.10 3.43
CA MET A 78 -5.08 3.66 4.78
C MET A 78 -6.15 2.71 5.33
N THR A 79 -5.65 1.72 6.07
CA THR A 79 -6.45 0.91 6.98
C THR A 79 -5.92 1.10 8.40
N ALA A 80 -6.82 1.10 9.38
CA ALA A 80 -6.42 1.14 10.78
C ALA A 80 -5.60 -0.12 11.08
N ALA A 81 -4.37 0.04 11.54
CA ALA A 81 -3.49 -1.06 11.89
C ALA A 81 -3.18 -0.90 13.37
N ARG A 82 -3.78 -1.75 14.20
CA ARG A 82 -3.46 -1.80 15.61
C ARG A 82 -2.25 -2.72 15.78
N PRO A 83 -1.16 -2.29 16.42
CA PRO A 83 -0.14 -3.23 16.87
C PRO A 83 -0.83 -4.23 17.81
N GLY A 84 -0.69 -5.52 17.48
CA GLY A 84 -1.23 -6.64 18.26
C GLY A 84 -0.33 -7.00 19.43
#